data_AF-A0A1H1TVG2-F1
#
_entry.id   AF-A0A1H1TVG2-F1
#
_cell.length_a   1.000
_cell.length_b   1.000
_cell.length_c   1.000
_cell.angle_alpha   90.00
_cell.angle_beta   90.00
_cell.angle_gamma   90.00
#
_symmetry.space_group_name_H-M   'P 1'
#
loop_
_entity.id
_entity.type
_entity.pdbx_description
1 polymer ?
#
loop_
_entity_poly.entity_id
_entity_poly.type
_entity_poly.pdbx_seq_one_letter_code
_entity_poly.pdbx_strand_id
1 'polypeptide(L)'
;MFRSYKLPARQRGDVLLESLIGILLMSIIGLGITYASSRAAVSQRDMKLQNIVVNQMRSLLEQNGALLCSSKAALLVVSIPTQTDTVPITATCTSAPAMTVGTSTITGGTPQSSVVLTTRSQDSALFGGIIRVGDES
;
A
#
# COMPACT_ATOMS: atom_id res chain seq x y z
N MET A 1 -27.98 52.95 42.66
CA MET A 1 -26.51 52.96 42.87
C MET A 1 -25.99 51.65 42.29
N PHE A 2 -25.23 51.51 41.20
CA PHE A 2 -24.55 52.40 40.25
C PHE A 2 -24.93 51.96 38.83
N ARG A 3 -25.28 52.90 37.94
CA ARG A 3 -25.47 52.62 36.52
C ARG A 3 -24.09 52.70 35.86
N SER A 4 -23.55 51.55 35.46
CA SER A 4 -22.24 51.47 34.80
C SER A 4 -22.41 51.88 33.34
N TYR A 5 -22.02 53.11 33.01
CA TYR A 5 -21.99 53.61 31.65
C TYR A 5 -20.69 53.11 30.99
N LYS A 6 -20.80 52.09 30.13
CA LYS A 6 -19.70 51.73 29.23
C LYS A 6 -19.48 52.90 28.27
N LEU A 7 -18.31 53.52 28.33
CA LEU A 7 -17.90 54.51 27.34
C LEU A 7 -17.88 53.85 25.95
N PRO A 8 -18.36 54.54 24.90
CA PRO A 8 -18.27 54.02 23.54
C PRO A 8 -16.80 54.01 23.12
N ALA A 9 -16.18 52.82 23.16
CA ALA A 9 -14.85 52.60 22.60
C ALA A 9 -14.91 52.84 21.08
N ARG A 10 -13.83 53.39 20.54
CA ARG A 10 -13.68 53.85 19.15
C ARG A 10 -13.65 52.65 18.18
N GLN A 11 -14.80 52.03 17.97
CA GLN A 11 -15.03 50.82 17.17
C GLN A 11 -15.18 51.18 15.67
N ARG A 12 -14.17 51.84 15.09
CA ARG A 12 -14.16 52.14 13.65
C ARG A 12 -12.76 51.90 13.10
N GLY A 13 -12.44 50.64 12.83
CA GLY A 13 -11.19 50.23 12.18
C GLY A 13 -10.78 48.80 12.52
N ASP A 14 -11.01 48.37 13.76
CA ASP A 14 -10.56 47.07 14.26
C ASP A 14 -11.31 45.88 13.63
N VAL A 15 -12.63 46.02 13.42
CA VAL A 15 -13.48 44.95 12.85
C VAL A 15 -13.01 44.44 11.48
N LEU A 16 -12.46 45.32 10.63
CA LEU A 16 -11.93 44.92 9.32
C LEU A 16 -10.63 44.12 9.46
N LEU A 17 -9.79 44.50 10.43
CA LEU A 17 -8.51 43.85 10.70
C LEU A 17 -8.74 42.49 11.36
N GLU A 18 -9.65 42.42 12.34
CA GLU A 18 -10.08 41.18 12.97
C GLU A 18 -10.69 40.20 11.96
N SER A 19 -11.52 40.70 11.03
CA SER A 19 -12.08 39.88 9.94
C SER A 19 -11.00 39.38 8.99
N LEU A 20 -10.01 40.20 8.66
CA LEU A 20 -8.90 39.82 7.78
C LEU A 20 -8.04 38.73 8.42
N ILE A 21 -7.75 38.84 9.72
CA ILE A 21 -7.06 37.80 10.47
C ILE A 21 -7.89 36.51 10.51
N GLY A 22 -9.20 36.60 10.74
CA GLY A 22 -10.10 35.45 10.74
C GLY A 22 -10.09 34.69 9.41
N ILE A 23 -10.20 35.40 8.29
CA ILE A 23 -10.15 34.82 6.94
C ILE A 23 -8.76 34.21 6.66
N LEU A 24 -7.69 34.90 7.06
CA LEU A 24 -6.32 34.39 6.91
C LEU A 24 -6.14 33.08 7.67
N LEU A 25 -6.53 33.03 8.94
CA LEU A 25 -6.43 31.81 9.75
C LEU A 25 -7.28 30.68 9.17
N MET A 26 -8.51 30.97 8.74
CA MET A 26 -9.38 29.96 8.13
C MET A 26 -8.81 29.44 6.80
N SER A 27 -8.15 30.30 6.02
CA SER A 27 -7.48 29.89 4.77
C SER A 27 -6.29 28.96 5.04
N ILE A 28 -5.48 29.23 6.07
CA ILE A 28 -4.34 28.38 6.46
C ILE A 28 -4.85 27.02 6.94
N ILE A 29 -5.90 27.01 7.78
CA ILE A 29 -6.51 25.77 8.28
C ILE A 29 -7.09 24.96 7.10
N GLY A 30 -7.83 25.61 6.19
CA GLY A 30 -8.40 24.97 5.01
C GLY A 30 -7.35 24.34 4.09
N LEU A 31 -6.23 25.04 3.88
CA LEU A 31 -5.12 24.52 3.08
C LEU A 31 -4.44 23.34 3.78
N GLY A 32 -4.25 23.41 5.10
CA GLY A 32 -3.72 22.31 5.91
C GLY A 32 -4.57 21.04 5.83
N ILE A 33 -5.90 21.16 5.97
CA ILE A 33 -6.84 20.04 5.86
C ILE A 33 -6.83 19.45 4.44
N THR A 34 -6.81 20.30 3.41
CA THR A 34 -6.78 19.86 2.01
C THR A 34 -5.47 19.12 1.69
N TYR A 35 -4.34 19.60 2.21
CA TYR A 35 -3.06 18.94 2.05
C TYR A 35 -3.02 17.57 2.75
N ALA A 36 -3.48 17.49 4.00
CA ALA A 36 -3.52 16.24 4.76
C ALA A 36 -4.47 15.21 4.12
N SER A 37 -5.67 15.65 3.70
CA SER A 37 -6.63 14.76 3.02
C SER A 37 -6.13 14.26 1.67
N SER A 38 -5.40 15.09 0.90
CA SER A 38 -4.76 14.66 -0.35
C SER A 38 -3.74 13.55 -0.11
N ARG A 39 -2.87 13.70 0.90
CA ARG A 39 -1.91 12.67 1.29
C ARG A 39 -2.60 11.39 1.78
N ALA A 40 -3.65 11.53 2.58
CA ALA A 40 -4.42 10.39 3.07
C ALA A 40 -5.13 9.63 1.93
N ALA A 41 -5.68 10.36 0.95
CA ALA A 41 -6.34 9.74 -0.20
C ALA A 41 -5.37 8.94 -1.07
N VAL A 42 -4.13 9.43 -1.28
CA VAL A 42 -3.09 8.67 -1.97
C VAL A 42 -2.73 7.40 -1.19
N SER A 43 -2.49 7.53 0.12
CA SER A 43 -2.17 6.37 0.97
C SER A 43 -3.29 5.31 0.99
N GLN A 44 -4.55 5.74 1.01
CA GLN A 44 -5.69 4.81 0.91
C GLN A 44 -5.75 4.10 -0.44
N ARG A 45 -5.38 4.76 -1.54
CA ARG A 45 -5.29 4.11 -2.85
C ARG A 45 -4.20 3.06 -2.85
N ASP A 46 -3.01 3.40 -2.36
CA ASP A 46 -1.87 2.49 -2.32
C ASP A 46 -2.18 1.24 -1.48
N MET A 47 -2.83 1.39 -0.32
CA MET A 47 -3.25 0.25 0.51
C MET A 47 -4.25 -0.67 -0.21
N LYS A 48 -5.21 -0.09 -0.93
CA LYS A 48 -6.19 -0.88 -1.70
C LYS A 48 -5.51 -1.64 -2.83
N LEU A 49 -4.60 -0.99 -3.56
CA LEU A 49 -3.86 -1.64 -4.64
C LEU A 49 -2.99 -2.77 -4.12
N GLN A 50 -2.25 -2.54 -3.03
CA GLN A 50 -1.45 -3.58 -2.38
C GLN A 50 -2.29 -4.78 -1.98
N ASN A 51 -3.45 -4.58 -1.36
CA ASN A 51 -4.31 -5.69 -0.96
C ASN A 51 -4.84 -6.51 -2.16
N ILE A 52 -5.20 -5.84 -3.25
CA ILE A 52 -5.63 -6.52 -4.49
C ILE A 52 -4.49 -7.35 -5.06
N VAL A 53 -3.29 -6.78 -5.15
CA VAL A 53 -2.11 -7.45 -5.69
C VAL A 53 -1.71 -8.64 -4.82
N VAL A 54 -1.68 -8.47 -3.50
CA VAL A 54 -1.38 -9.56 -2.56
C VAL A 54 -2.39 -10.69 -2.70
N ASN A 55 -3.69 -10.39 -2.80
CA ASN A 55 -4.71 -11.42 -2.98
C ASN A 55 -4.57 -12.14 -4.32
N GLN A 56 -4.26 -11.43 -5.40
CA GLN A 56 -4.00 -12.05 -6.70
C GLN A 56 -2.75 -12.95 -6.65
N MET A 57 -1.64 -12.46 -6.08
CA MET A 57 -0.42 -13.24 -5.89
C MET A 57 -0.66 -14.49 -5.05
N ARG A 58 -1.41 -14.36 -3.94
CA ARG A 58 -1.78 -15.49 -3.09
C ARG A 58 -2.64 -16.49 -3.86
N SER A 59 -3.61 -16.02 -4.65
CA SER A 59 -4.44 -16.90 -5.47
C SER A 59 -3.61 -17.63 -6.53
N LEU A 60 -2.63 -16.97 -7.16
CA LEU A 60 -1.69 -17.61 -8.08
C LEU A 60 -0.87 -18.69 -7.37
N LEU A 61 -0.42 -18.40 -6.15
CA LEU A 61 0.35 -19.32 -5.32
C LEU A 61 -0.48 -20.53 -4.87
N GLU A 62 -1.74 -20.33 -4.49
CA GLU A 62 -2.66 -21.41 -4.11
C GLU A 62 -3.06 -22.29 -5.32
N GLN A 63 -3.24 -21.69 -6.50
CA GLN A 63 -3.65 -22.44 -7.70
C GLN A 63 -2.50 -23.19 -8.37
N ASN A 64 -1.27 -22.66 -8.32
CA ASN A 64 -0.16 -23.19 -9.12
C ASN A 64 1.06 -23.61 -8.30
N GLY A 65 1.22 -23.11 -7.07
CA GLY A 65 2.30 -23.51 -6.15
C GLY A 65 3.69 -23.56 -6.81
N ALA A 66 4.44 -24.64 -6.56
CA ALA A 66 5.79 -24.86 -7.10
C ALA A 66 5.88 -24.94 -8.64
N LEU A 67 4.75 -25.12 -9.35
CA LEU A 67 4.73 -25.16 -10.82
C LEU A 67 4.98 -23.78 -11.45
N LEU A 68 4.81 -22.70 -10.68
CA LEU A 68 5.10 -21.32 -11.10
C LEU A 68 6.57 -21.11 -11.47
N CYS A 69 7.49 -21.85 -10.85
CA CYS A 69 8.92 -21.72 -11.10
C CYS A 69 9.50 -22.69 -12.15
N SER A 70 8.69 -23.62 -12.64
CA SER A 70 9.15 -24.62 -13.61
C SER A 70 8.49 -24.45 -14.97
N SER A 71 7.16 -24.40 -15.03
CA SER A 71 6.41 -24.52 -16.30
C SER A 71 5.43 -23.38 -16.55
N LYS A 72 5.00 -22.66 -15.51
CA LYS A 72 4.01 -21.58 -15.60
C LYS A 72 4.58 -20.18 -15.34
N ALA A 73 5.80 -19.93 -15.82
CA ALA A 73 6.47 -18.62 -15.72
C ALA A 73 5.65 -17.48 -16.35
N ALA A 74 4.85 -17.77 -17.38
CA ALA A 74 4.01 -16.79 -18.08
C ALA A 74 2.77 -16.33 -17.27
N LEU A 75 2.39 -17.05 -16.19
CA LEU A 75 1.26 -16.68 -15.33
C LEU A 75 1.68 -15.73 -14.20
N LEU A 76 2.96 -15.36 -14.11
CA LEU A 76 3.49 -14.40 -13.14
C LEU A 76 3.17 -12.97 -13.57
N VAL A 77 1.89 -12.67 -13.66
CA VAL A 77 1.38 -11.34 -13.98
C VAL A 77 0.21 -11.02 -13.08
N VAL A 78 0.14 -9.77 -12.63
CA VAL A 78 -0.93 -9.24 -11.78
C VAL A 78 -1.60 -8.12 -12.54
N SER A 79 -2.93 -8.07 -12.48
CA SER A 79 -3.72 -7.02 -13.14
C SER A 79 -4.19 -6.00 -12.12
N ILE A 80 -3.87 -4.73 -12.38
CA ILE A 80 -4.29 -3.61 -11.55
C ILE A 80 -5.56 -3.02 -12.18
N PRO A 81 -6.66 -2.80 -11.43
CA PRO A 81 -7.90 -2.26 -12.01
C PRO A 81 -7.76 -0.87 -12.63
N THR A 82 -6.68 -0.15 -12.34
CA THR A 82 -6.40 1.19 -12.86
C THR A 82 -5.56 1.18 -14.14
N GLN A 83 -5.10 0.02 -14.61
CA GLN A 83 -4.21 -0.09 -15.78
C GLN A 83 -4.60 -1.31 -16.62
N THR A 84 -4.60 -1.14 -17.95
CA THR A 84 -4.89 -2.23 -18.90
C THR A 84 -3.72 -3.20 -19.07
N ASP A 85 -2.51 -2.73 -18.76
CA ASP A 85 -1.30 -3.54 -18.84
C ASP A 85 -1.11 -4.38 -17.57
N THR A 86 -0.73 -5.63 -17.77
CA THR A 86 -0.42 -6.54 -16.67
C THR A 86 1.00 -6.28 -16.16
N VAL A 87 1.15 -6.21 -14.84
CA VAL A 87 2.46 -6.03 -14.22
C VAL A 87 3.09 -7.41 -13.96
N PRO A 88 4.24 -7.72 -14.56
CA PRO A 88 4.90 -9.00 -14.32
C PRO A 88 5.57 -9.00 -12.94
N ILE A 89 5.55 -10.16 -12.32
CA ILE A 89 6.10 -10.43 -10.99
C ILE A 89 7.20 -11.47 -11.09
N THR A 90 8.13 -11.46 -10.14
CA THR A 90 9.26 -12.39 -10.11
C THR A 90 9.01 -13.44 -9.04
N ALA A 91 9.03 -14.73 -9.40
CA ALA A 91 9.00 -15.81 -8.41
C ALA A 91 10.42 -16.29 -8.11
N THR A 92 10.70 -16.45 -6.83
CA THR A 92 11.87 -17.12 -6.30
C THR A 92 11.41 -18.43 -5.69
N CYS A 93 11.91 -19.56 -6.20
CA CYS A 93 11.62 -20.86 -5.63
C CYS A 93 12.84 -21.44 -4.93
N THR A 94 12.61 -21.98 -3.75
CA THR A 94 13.60 -22.73 -2.99
C THR A 94 13.15 -24.20 -2.98
N SER A 95 13.97 -25.08 -3.57
CA SER A 95 13.69 -26.52 -3.52
C SER A 95 14.03 -27.05 -2.14
N ALA A 96 13.10 -27.78 -1.50
CA ALA A 96 13.40 -28.40 -0.21
C ALA A 96 14.50 -29.47 -0.35
N PRO A 97 15.37 -29.63 0.66
CA PRO A 97 16.39 -30.67 0.66
C PRO A 97 15.74 -32.06 0.67
N ALA A 98 16.36 -33.02 -0.02
CA ALA A 98 15.90 -34.41 -0.03
C ALA A 98 16.00 -35.00 1.38
N MET A 99 14.88 -35.48 1.92
CA MET A 99 14.84 -36.09 3.26
C MET A 99 15.26 -37.56 3.14
N THR A 100 16.38 -37.92 3.76
CA THR A 100 16.86 -39.29 3.92
C THR A 100 16.54 -39.80 5.32
N VAL A 101 15.82 -40.91 5.43
CA VAL A 101 15.68 -41.67 6.68
C VAL A 101 16.57 -42.90 6.56
N GLY A 102 17.71 -42.88 7.25
CA GLY A 102 18.75 -43.92 7.09
C GLY A 102 19.42 -43.87 5.72
N THR A 103 19.55 -45.01 5.04
CA THR A 103 20.14 -45.13 3.68
C THR A 103 19.13 -44.96 2.55
N SER A 104 17.85 -44.77 2.87
CA SER A 104 16.78 -44.59 1.88
C SER A 104 16.40 -43.12 1.75
N THR A 105 16.52 -42.60 0.53
CA THR A 105 15.98 -41.31 0.12
C THR A 105 14.47 -41.45 -0.02
N ILE A 106 13.70 -40.67 0.75
CA ILE A 106 12.24 -40.68 0.59
C ILE A 106 11.91 -39.80 -0.63
N THR A 107 11.67 -40.44 -1.77
CA THR A 107 11.27 -39.79 -3.02
C THR A 107 9.74 -39.71 -3.18
N GLY A 108 9.00 -39.75 -2.07
CA GLY A 108 7.55 -40.02 -2.04
C GLY A 108 6.70 -39.00 -1.28
N GLY A 109 7.19 -37.78 -1.10
CA GLY A 109 6.40 -36.65 -0.62
C GLY A 109 6.82 -35.42 -1.40
N THR A 110 5.88 -34.56 -1.78
CA THR A 110 6.23 -33.27 -2.40
C THR A 110 7.11 -32.50 -1.43
N PRO A 111 8.42 -32.31 -1.72
CA PRO A 111 9.25 -31.46 -0.87
C PRO A 111 8.55 -30.10 -0.78
N GLN A 112 8.36 -29.58 0.43
CA GLN A 112 7.74 -28.27 0.65
C GLN A 112 8.65 -27.21 0.05
N SER A 113 8.48 -26.97 -1.25
CA SER A 113 9.23 -25.98 -1.99
C SER A 113 8.58 -24.65 -1.67
N SER A 114 9.33 -23.78 -1.02
CA SER A 114 8.88 -22.42 -0.77
C SER A 114 8.89 -21.66 -2.11
N VAL A 115 7.83 -20.89 -2.33
CA VAL A 115 7.72 -19.98 -3.46
C VAL A 115 7.45 -18.59 -2.91
N VAL A 116 8.33 -17.66 -3.22
CA VAL A 116 8.21 -16.24 -2.86
C VAL A 116 8.01 -15.43 -4.14
N LEU A 117 6.84 -14.83 -4.27
CA LEU A 117 6.49 -13.90 -5.33
C LEU A 117 6.89 -12.50 -4.90
N THR A 118 7.55 -11.76 -5.78
CA THR A 118 8.03 -10.40 -5.53
C THR A 118 7.67 -9.48 -6.69
N THR A 119 7.22 -8.26 -6.38
CA THR A 119 7.09 -7.22 -7.41
C THR A 119 8.46 -6.72 -7.83
N ARG A 120 8.62 -6.32 -9.09
CA ARG A 120 9.87 -5.72 -9.57
C ARG A 120 10.10 -4.35 -8.91
N SER A 121 11.36 -3.99 -8.75
CA SER A 121 11.77 -2.68 -8.22
C SER A 121 11.33 -1.50 -9.10
N GLN A 122 11.12 -1.74 -10.40
CA GLN A 122 10.64 -0.73 -11.36
C GLN A 122 9.17 -0.35 -11.11
N ASP A 123 8.39 -1.27 -10.56
CA ASP A 123 6.96 -1.08 -10.31
C ASP A 123 6.69 -0.60 -8.85
N SER A 124 7.74 -0.40 -8.04
CA SER A 124 7.60 -0.02 -6.62
C SER A 124 6.92 1.32 -6.40
N ALA A 125 7.02 2.24 -7.37
CA ALA A 125 6.32 3.53 -7.32
C ALA A 125 4.79 3.39 -7.49
N LEU A 126 4.31 2.32 -8.11
CA LEU A 126 2.88 2.05 -8.31
C LEU A 126 2.20 1.47 -7.07
N PHE A 127 2.98 0.82 -6.22
CA PHE A 127 2.47 0.11 -5.04
C PHE A 127 2.90 0.75 -3.71
N GLY A 128 3.72 1.81 -3.76
CA GLY A 128 4.30 2.44 -2.58
C GLY A 128 5.41 1.60 -1.92
N GLY A 129 5.97 0.60 -2.60
CA GLY A 129 7.00 -0.30 -2.09
C GLY A 129 7.16 -1.60 -2.88
N ILE A 130 8.08 -2.46 -2.43
CA ILE A 130 8.23 -3.82 -2.96
C ILE A 130 7.31 -4.74 -2.15
N ILE A 131 6.40 -5.42 -2.84
CA ILE A 131 5.51 -6.42 -2.22
C ILE A 131 6.15 -7.79 -2.37
N ARG A 132 6.16 -8.57 -1.28
CA ARG A 132 6.62 -9.96 -1.23
C ARG A 132 5.52 -10.84 -0.66
N VAL A 133 5.22 -11.97 -1.31
CA VAL A 133 4.17 -12.91 -0.91
C VAL A 133 4.69 -14.33 -1.08
N GLY A 134 4.82 -15.08 0.00
CA GLY A 134 5.32 -16.45 -0.05
C GLY A 134 5.65 -17.00 1.33
N ASP A 135 6.07 -18.26 1.35
CA ASP A 135 6.56 -18.92 2.57
C ASP A 135 8.05 -18.61 2.72
N GLU A 136 8.45 -17.87 3.75
CA GLU A 136 9.85 -17.48 3.94
C GLU A 136 10.51 -18.49 4.89
N SER A 137 10.60 -19.77 4.46
CA SER A 137 11.21 -20.85 5.25
C SER A 137 12.70 -21.04 4.99
#